data_AF-A0AAE8QXS5-F1
#
_entry.id   AF-A0AAE8QXS5-F1
#
_cell.length_a   1.000
_cell.length_b   1.000
_cell.length_c   1.000
_cell.angle_alpha   90.00
_cell.angle_beta   90.00
_cell.angle_gamma   90.00
#
_symmetry.space_group_name_H-M   'P 1'
#
loop_
_entity.id
_entity.type
_entity.pdbx_description
1 polymer ?
#
loop_
_entity_poly.entity_id
_entity_poly.type
_entity_poly.pdbx_seq_one_letter_code
_entity_poly.pdbx_strand_id
1 'polypeptide(L)'
;MRYLSLLLIIICCHSFAEDMVSLKKRDFVRQNIAEDLRREENLKNAVFHIKRVNAGGNIAYFCALIKDKKDNYIQTGNNKYHLYDRIMLSTDNGWISATRLDSEVDTPERAHCFYAPEVILQSESLMKRVEQEGRKDLCQPVHKGDPLRMNILNALRASYRGDSNRVELNGTRTEVTWVVKELCASEKYAWFFGHAIGDRQSVYSENKENIEVILRAEKNGEWHTMPRKNVLTQQSAVSWPQNNGYLSAAMLEKMAQRVQQRCALEGDTVRVSGRLQEAGNAADAYWVIIPDEPFVCVRDADTHLSGWNSRMQLLLTKDERKLMNDLLGQNVHVGGDILLALSTHHHTALLLNNIFLLKAEK
;
A
#
# COMPACT_ATOMS: atom_id res chain seq x y z
N MET A 1 -10.61 -23.25 -39.53
CA MET A 1 -11.02 -23.05 -38.12
C MET A 1 -9.83 -22.81 -37.19
N ARG A 2 -8.82 -23.69 -37.11
CA ARG A 2 -7.64 -23.50 -36.23
C ARG A 2 -6.73 -22.30 -36.59
N TYR A 3 -6.60 -21.96 -37.88
CA TYR A 3 -5.81 -20.79 -38.33
C TYR A 3 -6.52 -19.45 -38.09
N LEU A 4 -7.86 -19.43 -38.03
CA LEU A 4 -8.64 -18.22 -37.78
C LEU A 4 -8.54 -17.78 -36.30
N SER A 5 -8.49 -18.75 -35.38
CA SER A 5 -8.29 -18.51 -33.95
C SER A 5 -6.89 -17.99 -33.62
N LEU A 6 -5.86 -18.47 -34.32
CA LEU A 6 -4.48 -17.97 -34.19
C LEU A 6 -4.32 -16.54 -34.72
N LEU A 7 -5.00 -16.19 -35.82
CA LEU A 7 -4.99 -14.83 -36.35
C LEU A 7 -5.73 -13.85 -35.42
N LEU A 8 -6.83 -14.27 -34.79
CA LEU A 8 -7.55 -13.48 -33.79
C LEU A 8 -6.73 -13.26 -32.52
N ILE A 9 -5.95 -14.25 -32.07
CA ILE A 9 -5.03 -14.09 -30.92
C ILE A 9 -3.90 -13.12 -31.27
N ILE A 10 -3.31 -13.20 -32.47
CA ILE A 10 -2.24 -12.27 -32.89
C ILE A 10 -2.78 -10.84 -33.04
N ILE A 11 -3.98 -10.65 -33.58
CA ILE A 11 -4.63 -9.33 -33.69
C ILE A 11 -4.99 -8.77 -32.30
N CYS A 12 -5.53 -9.60 -31.40
CA CYS A 12 -5.79 -9.20 -30.02
C CYS A 12 -4.51 -8.88 -29.24
N CYS A 13 -3.39 -9.58 -29.49
CA CYS A 13 -2.11 -9.24 -28.88
C CYS A 13 -1.51 -7.92 -29.41
N HIS A 14 -1.83 -7.51 -30.65
CA HIS A 14 -1.38 -6.22 -31.21
C HIS A 14 -2.29 -5.05 -30.83
N SER A 15 -3.54 -5.31 -30.39
CA SER A 15 -4.48 -4.26 -29.97
C SER A 15 -4.20 -3.68 -28.58
N PHE A 16 -3.22 -4.21 -27.83
CA PHE A 16 -2.82 -3.70 -26.51
C PHE A 16 -1.55 -2.87 -26.53
N ALA A 17 -0.92 -2.65 -27.70
CA ALA A 17 0.02 -1.56 -27.87
C ALA A 17 -0.80 -0.29 -28.10
N GLU A 18 -1.20 0.40 -27.02
CA GLU A 18 -1.82 1.71 -27.13
C GLU A 18 -0.76 2.68 -27.68
N ASP A 19 -0.80 2.93 -28.98
CA ASP A 19 0.11 3.84 -29.66
C ASP A 19 -0.05 5.24 -29.07
N MET A 20 1.07 5.88 -28.71
CA MET A 20 1.01 7.18 -28.06
C MET A 20 0.68 8.29 -29.07
N VAL A 21 -0.39 9.02 -28.79
CA VAL A 21 -0.88 10.08 -29.68
C VAL A 21 -0.21 11.40 -29.33
N SER A 22 0.17 12.17 -30.36
CA SER A 22 0.66 13.54 -30.19
C SER A 22 -0.46 14.47 -29.73
N LEU A 23 -0.26 15.18 -28.62
CA LEU A 23 -1.31 16.02 -28.03
C LEU A 23 -1.30 17.43 -28.62
N LYS A 24 -2.47 17.89 -29.09
CA LYS A 24 -2.66 19.21 -29.72
C LYS A 24 -2.54 20.35 -28.68
N LYS A 25 -2.27 21.58 -29.12
CA LYS A 25 -2.05 22.75 -28.22
C LYS A 25 -3.20 23.04 -27.25
N ARG A 26 -4.45 22.76 -27.65
CA ARG A 26 -5.66 22.97 -26.82
C ARG A 26 -6.10 21.71 -26.08
N ASP A 27 -5.32 20.64 -26.16
CA ASP A 27 -5.62 19.39 -25.48
C ASP A 27 -5.50 19.57 -23.95
N PHE A 28 -6.51 19.12 -23.23
CA PHE A 28 -6.58 19.26 -21.77
C PHE A 28 -5.49 18.43 -21.07
N VAL A 29 -5.18 17.22 -21.57
CA VAL A 29 -4.13 16.36 -21.01
C VAL A 29 -2.77 17.02 -21.17
N ARG A 30 -2.51 17.66 -22.33
CA ARG A 30 -1.29 18.45 -22.55
C ARG A 30 -1.14 19.58 -21.54
N GLN A 31 -2.23 20.29 -21.24
CA GLN A 31 -2.23 21.40 -20.30
C GLN A 31 -1.94 20.90 -18.88
N ASN A 32 -2.59 19.81 -18.46
CA ASN A 32 -2.36 19.20 -17.15
C ASN A 32 -0.92 18.72 -16.98
N ILE A 33 -0.37 17.99 -17.96
CA ILE A 33 1.04 17.55 -17.94
C ILE A 33 1.98 18.74 -17.74
N ALA A 34 1.76 19.83 -18.50
CA ALA A 34 2.58 21.03 -18.42
C ALA A 34 2.38 21.83 -17.13
N GLU A 35 1.22 21.73 -16.47
CA GLU A 35 0.94 22.35 -15.18
C GLU A 35 1.54 21.55 -14.03
N ASP A 36 1.40 20.24 -14.06
CA ASP A 36 1.92 19.34 -13.06
C ASP A 36 3.45 19.35 -13.04
N LEU A 37 4.10 19.29 -14.21
CA LEU A 37 5.56 19.42 -14.28
C LEU A 37 6.04 20.78 -13.78
N ARG A 38 5.28 21.85 -14.05
CA ARG A 38 5.61 23.21 -13.55
C ARG A 38 5.54 23.27 -12.03
N ARG A 39 4.55 22.59 -11.45
CA ARG A 39 4.38 22.47 -10.00
C ARG A 39 5.50 21.64 -9.38
N GLU A 40 5.83 20.50 -9.99
CA GLU A 40 6.91 19.60 -9.57
C GLU A 40 8.25 20.35 -9.50
N GLU A 41 8.57 21.13 -10.53
CA GLU A 41 9.84 21.87 -10.66
C GLU A 41 9.76 23.29 -10.06
N ASN A 42 8.66 23.65 -9.38
CA ASN A 42 8.44 24.95 -8.73
C ASN A 42 8.61 26.19 -9.66
N LEU A 43 8.16 26.08 -10.89
CA LEU A 43 8.35 27.07 -11.96
C LEU A 43 7.23 28.13 -11.99
N LYS A 44 7.10 28.93 -10.92
CA LYS A 44 5.95 29.81 -10.64
C LYS A 44 5.63 30.89 -11.71
N ASN A 45 6.55 31.23 -12.62
CA ASN A 45 6.35 32.27 -13.62
C ASN A 45 6.78 31.86 -15.05
N ALA A 46 7.11 30.59 -15.26
CA ALA A 46 7.54 30.09 -16.55
C ALA A 46 6.40 29.41 -17.31
N VAL A 47 6.45 29.49 -18.63
CA VAL A 47 5.57 28.77 -19.56
C VAL A 47 6.41 27.80 -20.36
N PHE A 48 5.93 26.58 -20.55
CA PHE A 48 6.63 25.60 -21.38
C PHE A 48 6.45 25.92 -22.87
N HIS A 49 7.57 26.13 -23.54
CA HIS A 49 7.67 26.00 -24.99
C HIS A 49 7.86 24.52 -25.34
N ILE A 50 6.74 23.82 -25.44
CA ILE A 50 6.68 22.36 -25.65
C ILE A 50 7.08 22.02 -27.08
N LYS A 51 8.21 21.31 -27.21
CA LYS A 51 8.72 20.81 -28.49
C LYS A 51 8.03 19.49 -28.87
N ARG A 52 7.76 18.63 -27.90
CA ARG A 52 7.04 17.38 -28.11
C ARG A 52 6.23 16.96 -26.88
N VAL A 53 5.04 16.45 -27.12
CA VAL A 53 4.21 15.82 -26.09
C VAL A 53 3.35 14.74 -26.71
N ASN A 54 3.46 13.53 -26.18
CA ASN A 54 2.67 12.38 -26.60
C ASN A 54 2.10 11.71 -25.34
N ALA A 55 0.90 11.14 -25.43
CA ALA A 55 0.33 10.34 -24.33
C ALA A 55 -0.42 9.12 -24.86
N GLY A 56 -0.43 8.06 -24.05
CA GLY A 56 -1.20 6.83 -24.27
C GLY A 56 -1.52 6.24 -22.90
N GLY A 57 -2.79 5.92 -22.64
CA GLY A 57 -3.25 5.46 -21.33
C GLY A 57 -2.77 6.35 -20.18
N ASN A 58 -2.01 5.76 -19.25
CA ASN A 58 -1.47 6.42 -18.05
C ASN A 58 -0.01 6.89 -18.19
N ILE A 59 0.55 6.91 -19.40
CA ILE A 59 1.94 7.32 -19.64
C ILE A 59 2.02 8.43 -20.69
N ALA A 60 2.96 9.35 -20.49
CA ALA A 60 3.22 10.46 -21.40
C ALA A 60 4.73 10.68 -21.59
N TYR A 61 5.07 11.17 -22.78
CA TYR A 61 6.38 11.74 -23.07
C TYR A 61 6.23 13.26 -23.18
N PHE A 62 7.12 14.00 -22.54
CA PHE A 62 7.10 15.46 -22.53
C PHE A 62 8.52 16.01 -22.73
N CYS A 63 8.67 16.91 -23.69
CA CYS A 63 9.93 17.58 -23.99
C CYS A 63 9.68 19.08 -24.25
N ALA A 64 10.27 19.94 -23.42
CA ALA A 64 10.06 21.39 -23.50
C ALA A 64 11.22 22.21 -22.96
N LEU A 65 11.37 23.41 -23.53
CA LEU A 65 12.09 24.50 -22.89
C LEU A 65 11.11 25.38 -22.11
N ILE A 66 11.64 26.27 -21.27
CA ILE A 66 10.85 27.26 -20.56
C ILE A 66 11.06 28.67 -21.10
N LYS A 67 9.97 29.44 -21.09
CA LYS A 67 9.96 30.87 -21.44
C LYS A 67 9.33 31.69 -20.32
N ASP A 68 9.68 32.97 -20.24
CA ASP A 68 9.02 33.94 -19.38
C ASP A 68 7.69 34.41 -19.99
N LYS A 69 6.97 35.29 -19.27
CA LYS A 69 5.71 35.89 -19.74
C LYS A 69 5.88 36.82 -20.95
N LYS A 70 7.11 37.21 -21.27
CA LYS A 70 7.48 38.07 -22.41
C LYS A 70 7.99 37.25 -23.60
N ASP A 71 7.82 35.93 -23.56
CA ASP A 71 8.23 34.98 -24.60
C ASP A 71 9.76 34.81 -24.78
N ASN A 72 10.57 35.21 -23.79
CA ASN A 72 12.01 34.98 -23.80
C ASN A 72 12.35 33.64 -23.15
N TYR A 73 13.27 32.89 -23.74
CA TYR A 73 13.79 31.67 -23.12
C TYR A 73 14.52 31.98 -21.81
N ILE A 74 14.24 31.19 -20.79
CA ILE A 74 14.84 31.36 -19.47
C ILE A 74 16.08 30.47 -19.38
N GLN A 75 17.22 31.07 -19.04
CA GLN A 75 18.41 30.32 -18.64
C GLN A 75 18.26 29.85 -17.20
N THR A 76 18.63 28.60 -16.95
CA THR A 76 18.84 28.04 -15.62
C THR A 76 20.29 28.30 -15.20
N GLY A 77 20.68 27.85 -14.00
CA GLY A 77 22.03 28.09 -13.48
C GLY A 77 23.14 27.81 -14.50
N ASN A 78 24.24 28.57 -14.43
CA ASN A 78 25.39 28.51 -15.34
C ASN A 78 25.16 29.03 -16.78
N ASN A 79 24.24 29.97 -16.99
CA ASN A 79 23.95 30.58 -18.31
C ASN A 79 23.56 29.56 -19.40
N LYS A 80 23.00 28.41 -19.01
CA LYS A 80 22.52 27.38 -19.93
C LYS A 80 21.01 27.34 -19.94
N TYR A 81 20.44 26.74 -20.98
CA TYR A 81 19.02 26.46 -21.08
C TYR A 81 18.77 25.01 -20.68
N HIS A 82 17.82 24.80 -19.77
CA HIS A 82 17.41 23.46 -19.34
C HIS A 82 16.31 22.93 -20.26
N LEU A 83 16.58 21.82 -20.92
CA LEU A 83 15.57 21.04 -21.64
C LEU A 83 14.92 20.07 -20.66
N TYR A 84 13.64 20.31 -20.37
CA TYR A 84 12.81 19.40 -19.59
C TYR A 84 12.35 18.26 -20.48
N ASP A 85 12.97 17.10 -20.32
CA ASP A 85 12.73 15.89 -21.09
C ASP A 85 12.34 14.75 -20.12
N ARG A 86 11.12 14.23 -20.29
CA ARG A 86 10.41 13.49 -19.27
C ARG A 86 9.61 12.35 -19.86
N ILE A 87 9.68 11.21 -19.19
CA ILE A 87 8.59 10.24 -19.19
C ILE A 87 7.77 10.50 -17.94
N MET A 88 6.47 10.66 -18.09
CA MET A 88 5.54 10.99 -17.01
C MET A 88 4.48 9.92 -16.87
N LEU A 89 4.04 9.67 -15.64
CA LEU A 89 2.93 8.78 -15.34
C LEU A 89 1.78 9.57 -14.74
N SER A 90 0.56 9.21 -15.15
CA SER A 90 -0.66 9.68 -14.52
C SER A 90 -0.84 8.94 -13.19
N THR A 91 -0.99 9.71 -12.11
CA THR A 91 -1.14 9.21 -10.74
C THR A 91 -2.35 9.82 -10.06
N ASP A 92 -2.58 9.42 -8.81
CA ASP A 92 -3.58 10.00 -7.92
C ASP A 92 -3.41 11.52 -7.70
N ASN A 93 -2.19 12.06 -7.87
CA ASN A 93 -1.89 13.49 -7.69
C ASN A 93 -1.63 14.22 -9.02
N GLY A 94 -2.09 13.67 -10.14
CA GLY A 94 -1.82 14.19 -11.49
C GLY A 94 -0.60 13.55 -12.13
N TRP A 95 -0.02 14.22 -13.13
CA TRP A 95 1.14 13.72 -13.86
C TRP A 95 2.43 13.99 -13.09
N ILE A 96 3.24 12.96 -12.88
CA ILE A 96 4.55 13.10 -12.22
C ILE A 96 5.66 12.56 -13.11
N SER A 97 6.84 13.18 -13.03
CA SER A 97 8.03 12.73 -13.73
C SER A 97 8.48 11.36 -13.22
N ALA A 98 8.30 10.34 -14.05
CA ALA A 98 8.72 8.97 -13.78
C ALA A 98 10.18 8.73 -14.15
N THR A 99 10.63 9.29 -15.27
CA THR A 99 12.04 9.28 -15.71
C THR A 99 12.45 10.67 -16.15
N ARG A 100 13.68 11.08 -15.82
CA ARG A 100 14.27 12.36 -16.23
C ARG A 100 15.35 12.12 -17.27
N LEU A 101 15.16 12.66 -18.46
CA LEU A 101 16.06 12.55 -19.61
C LEU A 101 16.67 13.93 -19.96
N ASP A 102 16.71 14.83 -18.97
CA ASP A 102 17.09 16.23 -19.16
C ASP A 102 18.49 16.41 -19.73
N SER A 103 18.64 17.55 -20.39
CA SER A 103 19.95 18.07 -20.77
C SER A 103 20.00 19.58 -20.58
N GLU A 104 21.22 20.09 -20.38
CA GLU A 104 21.52 21.51 -20.43
C GLU A 104 22.19 21.84 -21.77
N VAL A 105 21.76 22.92 -22.42
CA VAL A 105 22.30 23.36 -23.71
C VAL A 105 22.65 24.84 -23.70
N ASP A 106 23.63 25.23 -24.52
CA ASP A 106 24.09 26.62 -24.57
C ASP A 106 23.10 27.56 -25.28
N THR A 107 22.31 27.04 -26.22
CA THR A 107 21.31 27.82 -26.95
C THR A 107 19.99 27.04 -27.11
N PRO A 108 18.83 27.71 -27.20
CA PRO A 108 17.52 27.06 -27.33
C PRO A 108 17.40 26.16 -28.58
N GLU A 109 18.13 26.49 -29.65
CA GLU A 109 18.12 25.78 -30.93
C GLU A 109 18.78 24.40 -30.80
N ARG A 110 19.79 24.26 -29.94
CA ARG A 110 20.50 23.00 -29.67
C ARG A 110 19.72 22.05 -28.77
N ALA A 111 18.58 22.48 -28.23
CA ALA A 111 17.78 21.66 -27.30
C ALA A 111 17.01 20.57 -28.04
N HIS A 112 17.59 19.38 -28.22
CA HIS A 112 16.93 18.25 -28.89
C HIS A 112 16.30 17.29 -27.89
N CYS A 113 15.04 16.93 -28.13
CA CYS A 113 14.36 15.89 -27.36
C CYS A 113 15.08 14.56 -27.53
N PHE A 114 15.16 13.77 -26.45
CA PHE A 114 15.72 12.42 -26.43
C PHE A 114 15.07 11.54 -27.50
N TYR A 115 13.73 11.58 -27.60
CA TYR A 115 13.01 10.95 -28.70
C TYR A 115 12.71 11.97 -29.80
N ALA A 116 13.45 11.84 -30.91
CA ALA A 116 13.29 12.67 -32.10
C ALA A 116 11.87 12.55 -32.71
N PRO A 117 11.31 13.63 -33.29
CA PRO A 117 9.90 13.69 -33.73
C PRO A 117 9.41 12.52 -34.61
N GLU A 118 10.31 11.95 -35.41
CA GLU A 118 10.09 10.82 -36.31
C GLU A 118 9.97 9.47 -35.61
N VAL A 119 10.46 9.35 -34.38
CA VAL A 119 10.35 8.12 -33.58
C VAL A 119 8.91 7.94 -33.15
N ILE A 120 8.27 6.85 -33.59
CA ILE A 120 6.94 6.48 -33.12
C ILE A 120 7.07 5.98 -31.68
N LEU A 121 6.38 6.65 -30.74
CA LEU A 121 6.43 6.31 -29.33
C LEU A 121 5.37 5.26 -29.00
N GLN A 122 5.80 4.21 -28.32
CA GLN A 122 4.95 3.15 -27.83
C GLN A 122 4.93 3.17 -26.31
N SER A 123 3.73 3.08 -25.73
CA SER A 123 3.53 3.11 -24.27
C SER A 123 4.34 2.01 -23.56
N GLU A 124 4.39 0.80 -24.12
CA GLU A 124 5.17 -0.33 -23.59
C GLU A 124 6.67 -0.04 -23.53
N SER A 125 7.23 0.58 -24.57
CA SER A 125 8.65 0.92 -24.62
C SER A 125 9.04 1.97 -23.59
N LEU A 126 8.18 2.96 -23.37
CA LEU A 126 8.41 3.95 -22.30
C LEU A 126 8.23 3.34 -20.91
N MET A 127 7.23 2.48 -20.72
CA MET A 127 7.02 1.76 -19.46
C MET A 127 8.24 0.93 -19.06
N LYS A 128 8.83 0.20 -20.01
CA LYS A 128 10.06 -0.57 -19.77
C LYS A 128 11.22 0.31 -19.29
N ARG A 129 11.31 1.54 -19.78
CA ARG A 129 12.31 2.50 -19.29
C ARG A 129 11.96 3.00 -17.89
N VAL A 130 10.69 3.26 -17.59
CA VAL A 130 10.25 3.61 -16.23
C VAL A 130 10.61 2.47 -15.25
N GLU A 131 10.44 1.21 -15.64
CA GLU A 131 10.83 0.08 -14.78
C GLU A 131 12.34 0.03 -14.50
N GLN A 132 13.17 0.47 -15.44
CA GLN A 132 14.64 0.43 -15.34
C GLN A 132 15.24 1.65 -14.64
N GLU A 133 14.67 2.83 -14.91
CA GLU A 133 15.24 4.14 -14.56
C GLU A 133 14.26 5.00 -13.75
N GLY A 134 13.15 4.40 -13.32
CA GLY A 134 12.07 5.05 -12.60
C GLY A 134 12.54 5.68 -11.31
N ARG A 135 12.00 6.86 -11.02
CA ARG A 135 12.33 7.59 -9.81
C ARG A 135 11.72 6.93 -8.57
N LYS A 136 12.38 7.19 -7.44
CA LYS A 136 12.09 6.62 -6.12
C LYS A 136 10.88 7.24 -5.41
N ASP A 137 10.40 8.38 -5.90
CA ASP A 137 9.19 9.06 -5.42
C ASP A 137 7.90 8.50 -6.03
N LEU A 138 8.00 7.40 -6.79
CA LEU A 138 6.89 6.61 -7.31
C LEU A 138 6.84 5.23 -6.66
N CYS A 139 5.63 4.67 -6.60
CA CYS A 139 5.44 3.25 -6.31
C CYS A 139 5.79 2.45 -7.58
N GLN A 140 7.02 1.93 -7.64
CA GLN A 140 7.49 1.16 -8.78
C GLN A 140 7.00 -0.30 -8.67
N PRO A 141 6.56 -0.93 -9.77
CA PRO A 141 6.18 -2.34 -9.75
C PRO A 141 7.32 -3.24 -9.22
N VAL A 142 6.99 -4.20 -8.35
CA VAL A 142 7.96 -5.16 -7.81
C VAL A 142 7.70 -6.53 -8.42
N HIS A 143 8.51 -6.90 -9.43
CA HIS A 143 8.28 -8.10 -10.24
C HIS A 143 8.77 -9.39 -9.59
N LYS A 144 8.31 -10.52 -10.15
CA LYS A 144 8.81 -11.85 -9.76
C LYS A 144 10.32 -11.93 -10.02
N GLY A 145 11.08 -12.37 -9.02
CA GLY A 145 12.53 -12.48 -9.09
C GLY A 145 13.28 -11.32 -8.43
N ASP A 146 12.61 -10.20 -8.17
CA ASP A 146 13.18 -9.10 -7.37
C ASP A 146 13.39 -9.57 -5.90
N PRO A 147 14.60 -9.45 -5.33
CA PRO A 147 14.85 -9.74 -3.91
C PRO A 147 13.90 -8.99 -2.95
N LEU A 148 13.54 -7.74 -3.27
CA LEU A 148 12.60 -6.94 -2.48
C LEU A 148 11.23 -7.62 -2.37
N ARG A 149 10.78 -8.29 -3.44
CA ARG A 149 9.52 -9.03 -3.45
C ARG A 149 9.50 -10.08 -2.34
N MET A 150 10.57 -10.84 -2.20
CA MET A 150 10.63 -11.88 -1.18
C MET A 150 10.57 -11.29 0.23
N ASN A 151 11.25 -10.17 0.46
CA ASN A 151 11.22 -9.48 1.76
C ASN A 151 9.80 -9.01 2.11
N ILE A 152 9.10 -8.39 1.16
CA ILE A 152 7.71 -7.94 1.35
C ILE A 152 6.77 -9.13 1.59
N LEU A 153 6.87 -10.19 0.78
CA LEU A 153 6.01 -11.37 0.94
C LEU A 153 6.28 -12.11 2.26
N ASN A 154 7.53 -12.12 2.74
CA ASN A 154 7.87 -12.68 4.05
C ASN A 154 7.28 -11.85 5.20
N ALA A 155 7.28 -10.52 5.09
CA ALA A 155 6.60 -9.65 6.04
C ALA A 155 5.08 -9.94 6.09
N LEU A 156 4.44 -10.10 4.93
CA LEU A 156 3.04 -10.50 4.85
C LEU A 156 2.79 -11.86 5.51
N ARG A 157 3.65 -12.87 5.25
CA ARG A 157 3.55 -14.20 5.92
C ARG A 157 3.73 -14.10 7.43
N ALA A 158 4.65 -13.27 7.91
CA ALA A 158 4.88 -13.09 9.34
C ALA A 158 3.65 -12.51 10.06
N SER A 159 2.93 -11.60 9.39
CA SER A 159 1.69 -10.99 9.86
C SER A 159 0.44 -11.84 9.62
N TYR A 160 0.49 -12.84 8.73
CA TYR A 160 -0.65 -13.71 8.44
C TYR A 160 -0.88 -14.75 9.56
N ARG A 161 -2.15 -14.98 9.92
CA ARG A 161 -2.53 -16.07 10.85
C ARG A 161 -3.46 -17.10 10.23
N GLY A 162 -4.25 -16.71 9.23
CA GLY A 162 -5.15 -17.61 8.54
C GLY A 162 -6.48 -17.82 9.25
N ASP A 163 -7.49 -18.16 8.44
CA ASP A 163 -8.91 -18.11 8.81
C ASP A 163 -9.58 -19.47 8.75
N SER A 164 -8.80 -20.52 8.56
CA SER A 164 -9.22 -21.87 8.87
C SER A 164 -9.44 -21.98 10.38
N ASN A 165 -10.60 -21.47 10.84
CA ASN A 165 -10.98 -21.23 12.23
C ASN A 165 -10.22 -22.07 13.25
N ARG A 166 -9.32 -21.42 14.02
CA ARG A 166 -9.16 -21.65 15.47
C ARG A 166 -8.91 -23.11 15.89
N VAL A 167 -7.85 -23.77 15.42
CA VAL A 167 -7.69 -25.19 15.78
C VAL A 167 -6.93 -25.40 17.09
N GLU A 168 -6.14 -24.45 17.59
CA GLU A 168 -5.49 -24.60 18.90
C GLU A 168 -4.98 -23.26 19.43
N LEU A 169 -5.26 -22.94 20.70
CA LEU A 169 -4.54 -21.87 21.39
C LEU A 169 -3.04 -22.16 21.26
N ASN A 170 -2.27 -21.20 20.75
CA ASN A 170 -0.83 -21.34 20.54
C ASN A 170 -0.40 -22.33 19.44
N GLY A 171 -1.31 -22.72 18.55
CA GLY A 171 -1.07 -23.64 17.43
C GLY A 171 -0.01 -23.19 16.43
N THR A 172 0.33 -24.09 15.49
CA THR A 172 1.28 -23.83 14.41
C THR A 172 0.70 -22.83 13.40
N ARG A 173 1.56 -21.96 12.87
CA ARG A 173 1.15 -21.00 11.84
C ARG A 173 0.91 -21.72 10.51
N THR A 174 -0.19 -21.39 9.84
CA THR A 174 -0.45 -21.87 8.49
C THR A 174 0.61 -21.33 7.52
N GLU A 175 1.31 -22.23 6.84
CA GLU A 175 2.21 -21.83 5.76
C GLU A 175 1.38 -21.46 4.52
N VAL A 176 1.52 -20.22 4.07
CA VAL A 176 0.80 -19.71 2.90
C VAL A 176 1.74 -19.19 1.81
N THR A 177 1.25 -19.30 0.59
CA THR A 177 1.85 -18.63 -0.57
C THR A 177 0.95 -17.48 -1.00
N TRP A 178 1.55 -16.34 -1.33
CA TRP A 178 0.82 -15.17 -1.81
C TRP A 178 0.72 -15.20 -3.33
N VAL A 179 -0.52 -15.19 -3.83
CA VAL A 179 -0.84 -14.88 -5.22
C VAL A 179 -0.93 -13.36 -5.32
N VAL A 180 0.08 -12.76 -5.92
CA VAL A 180 0.19 -11.30 -6.06
C VAL A 180 -0.57 -10.87 -7.33
N LYS A 181 -1.60 -10.04 -7.17
CA LYS A 181 -2.25 -9.39 -8.31
C LYS A 181 -1.53 -8.10 -8.65
N GLU A 182 -1.27 -7.28 -7.64
CA GLU A 182 -0.51 -6.04 -7.78
C GLU A 182 0.44 -5.88 -6.59
N LEU A 183 1.64 -5.39 -6.88
CA LEU A 183 2.63 -5.06 -5.87
C LEU A 183 3.53 -3.96 -6.40
N CYS A 184 3.61 -2.86 -5.67
CA CYS A 184 4.55 -1.80 -5.95
C CYS A 184 5.21 -1.30 -4.67
N ALA A 185 6.39 -0.69 -4.79
CA ALA A 185 7.12 -0.14 -3.67
C ALA A 185 7.83 1.18 -4.01
N SER A 186 7.93 2.03 -2.99
CA SER A 186 8.83 3.18 -2.89
C SER A 186 9.93 2.85 -1.88
N GLU A 187 10.83 3.79 -1.59
CA GLU A 187 11.86 3.60 -0.56
C GLU A 187 11.30 3.29 0.84
N LYS A 188 10.14 3.86 1.20
CA LYS A 188 9.60 3.79 2.57
C LYS A 188 8.36 2.93 2.71
N TYR A 189 7.60 2.79 1.63
CA TYR A 189 6.29 2.15 1.67
C TYR A 189 6.10 1.23 0.48
N ALA A 190 5.32 0.17 0.68
CA ALA A 190 4.86 -0.73 -0.37
C ALA A 190 3.36 -0.92 -0.26
N TRP A 191 2.72 -1.19 -1.39
CA TRP A 191 1.31 -1.51 -1.49
C TRP A 191 1.15 -2.87 -2.15
N PHE A 192 0.44 -3.76 -1.48
CA PHE A 192 0.18 -5.12 -1.92
C PHE A 192 -1.33 -5.33 -2.10
N PHE A 193 -1.69 -5.96 -3.21
CA PHE A 193 -3.02 -6.48 -3.45
C PHE A 193 -2.94 -7.91 -4.00
N GLY A 194 -3.57 -8.85 -3.32
CA GLY A 194 -3.52 -10.26 -3.68
C GLY A 194 -4.13 -11.16 -2.61
N HIS A 195 -3.99 -12.47 -2.74
CA HIS A 195 -4.62 -13.42 -1.81
C HIS A 195 -3.66 -14.52 -1.39
N ALA A 196 -3.92 -15.11 -0.23
CA ALA A 196 -3.18 -16.24 0.28
C ALA A 196 -3.78 -17.55 -0.25
N ILE A 197 -2.92 -18.51 -0.60
CA ILE A 197 -3.28 -19.90 -0.89
C ILE A 197 -2.54 -20.84 0.07
N GLY A 198 -3.11 -22.01 0.32
CA GLY A 198 -2.59 -23.01 1.27
C GLY A 198 -3.30 -23.02 2.62
N ASP A 199 -4.20 -22.07 2.86
CA ASP A 199 -5.07 -22.02 4.03
C ASP A 199 -6.48 -22.54 3.68
N ARG A 200 -7.24 -23.06 4.65
CA ARG A 200 -8.64 -23.44 4.39
C ARG A 200 -9.49 -22.18 4.25
N GLN A 201 -10.54 -22.27 3.45
CA GLN A 201 -11.45 -21.16 3.23
C GLN A 201 -12.12 -20.74 4.55
N SER A 202 -12.09 -19.44 4.82
CA SER A 202 -12.84 -18.85 5.93
C SER A 202 -14.34 -19.01 5.71
N VAL A 203 -15.06 -19.50 6.72
CA VAL A 203 -16.54 -19.50 6.71
C VAL A 203 -17.13 -18.09 6.85
N TYR A 204 -16.30 -17.12 7.22
CA TYR A 204 -16.67 -15.70 7.35
C TYR A 204 -16.24 -14.87 6.13
N SER A 205 -15.54 -15.45 5.15
CA SER A 205 -15.23 -14.74 3.91
C SER A 205 -16.50 -14.62 3.07
N GLU A 206 -16.89 -13.38 2.78
CA GLU A 206 -18.04 -13.03 1.93
C GLU A 206 -17.74 -13.24 0.42
N ASN A 207 -17.15 -14.38 0.04
CA ASN A 207 -16.62 -14.62 -1.31
C ASN A 207 -15.57 -13.59 -1.76
N LYS A 208 -14.88 -12.96 -0.80
CA LYS A 208 -13.78 -12.03 -1.04
C LYS A 208 -12.47 -12.78 -0.83
N GLU A 209 -11.56 -12.66 -1.77
CA GLU A 209 -10.30 -13.41 -1.72
C GLU A 209 -9.09 -12.51 -1.47
N ASN A 210 -9.12 -11.26 -1.96
CA ASN A 210 -7.93 -10.43 -1.98
C ASN A 210 -7.83 -9.57 -0.72
N ILE A 211 -6.64 -9.39 -0.20
CA ILE A 211 -6.33 -8.49 0.91
C ILE A 211 -5.52 -7.33 0.34
N GLU A 212 -5.84 -6.13 0.78
CA GLU A 212 -5.09 -4.92 0.47
C GLU A 212 -4.25 -4.54 1.69
N VAL A 213 -2.94 -4.40 1.50
CA VAL A 213 -2.00 -4.16 2.60
C VAL A 213 -1.01 -3.07 2.25
N ILE A 214 -0.85 -2.10 3.15
CA ILE A 214 0.27 -1.16 3.14
C ILE A 214 1.37 -1.71 4.04
N LEU A 215 2.60 -1.70 3.55
CA LEU A 215 3.78 -2.02 4.32
C LEU A 215 4.68 -0.80 4.44
N ARG A 216 5.44 -0.74 5.54
CA ARG A 216 6.46 0.26 5.79
C ARG A 216 7.82 -0.41 5.94
N ALA A 217 8.83 0.16 5.32
CA ALA A 217 10.23 -0.19 5.52
C ALA A 217 10.79 0.50 6.76
N GLU A 218 11.54 -0.24 7.56
CA GLU A 218 12.30 0.27 8.69
C GLU A 218 13.72 0.66 8.28
N LYS A 219 14.41 1.39 9.17
CA LYS A 219 15.80 1.82 8.93
C LYS A 219 16.77 0.66 8.70
N ASN A 220 16.47 -0.52 9.25
CA ASN A 220 17.26 -1.74 9.08
C ASN A 220 16.90 -2.52 7.79
N GLY A 221 15.96 -2.02 6.97
CA GLY A 221 15.51 -2.67 5.74
C GLY A 221 14.42 -3.72 5.92
N GLU A 222 13.96 -3.98 7.15
CA GLU A 222 12.84 -4.87 7.40
C GLU A 222 11.51 -4.22 7.01
N TRP A 223 10.58 -5.04 6.56
CA TRP A 223 9.25 -4.61 6.17
C TRP A 223 8.22 -5.07 7.19
N HIS A 224 7.25 -4.21 7.53
CA HIS A 224 6.14 -4.56 8.39
C HIS A 224 4.82 -4.06 7.82
N THR A 225 3.76 -4.82 8.08
CA THR A 225 2.39 -4.43 7.74
C THR A 225 1.93 -3.24 8.58
N MET A 226 1.11 -2.39 7.98
CA MET A 226 0.51 -1.24 8.62
C MET A 226 -1.00 -1.50 8.86
N PRO A 227 -1.52 -1.30 10.09
CA PRO A 227 -0.77 -1.03 11.31
C PRO A 227 -0.11 -2.32 11.85
N ARG A 228 1.02 -2.20 12.56
CA ARG A 228 1.80 -3.35 13.05
C ARG A 228 1.03 -4.30 13.97
N LYS A 229 0.06 -3.75 14.73
CA LYS A 229 -0.77 -4.51 15.68
C LYS A 229 -1.84 -5.36 15.01
N ASN A 230 -2.21 -5.03 13.77
CA ASN A 230 -3.20 -5.80 13.03
C ASN A 230 -2.56 -7.03 12.43
N VAL A 231 -3.31 -8.11 12.48
CA VAL A 231 -2.93 -9.40 11.93
C VAL A 231 -3.70 -9.60 10.63
N LEU A 232 -3.06 -10.23 9.64
CA LEU A 232 -3.71 -10.50 8.36
C LEU A 232 -4.55 -11.79 8.44
N THR A 233 -5.81 -11.65 8.03
CA THR A 233 -6.85 -12.69 7.98
C THR A 233 -7.60 -12.61 6.65
N GLN A 234 -8.19 -13.72 6.19
CA GLN A 234 -9.10 -13.74 5.03
C GLN A 234 -10.38 -12.93 5.29
N GLN A 235 -10.78 -12.70 6.54
CA GLN A 235 -11.89 -11.81 6.94
C GLN A 235 -11.59 -10.36 6.58
N SER A 236 -10.32 -9.99 6.48
CA SER A 236 -9.89 -8.67 6.00
C SER A 236 -9.95 -8.54 4.48
N ALA A 237 -10.48 -9.54 3.77
CA ALA A 237 -10.52 -9.52 2.31
C ALA A 237 -11.48 -8.46 1.77
N VAL A 238 -11.07 -7.85 0.66
CA VAL A 238 -11.77 -6.86 -0.13
C VAL A 238 -12.00 -7.39 -1.54
N SER A 239 -13.09 -6.96 -2.17
CA SER A 239 -13.46 -7.42 -3.52
C SER A 239 -12.55 -6.83 -4.60
N TRP A 240 -12.18 -5.56 -4.44
CA TRP A 240 -11.44 -4.76 -5.43
C TRP A 240 -10.40 -3.90 -4.72
N PRO A 241 -9.27 -3.57 -5.36
CA PRO A 241 -8.32 -2.64 -4.78
C PRO A 241 -8.99 -1.27 -4.64
N GLN A 242 -8.70 -0.54 -3.56
CA GLN A 242 -9.21 0.82 -3.41
C GLN A 242 -8.55 1.82 -4.37
N ASN A 243 -7.46 1.42 -5.04
CA ASN A 243 -6.74 2.24 -5.99
C ASN A 243 -6.55 1.49 -7.31
N ASN A 244 -6.81 2.20 -8.41
CA ASN A 244 -6.55 1.74 -9.76
C ASN A 244 -5.53 2.71 -10.38
N GLY A 245 -4.29 2.25 -10.63
CA GLY A 245 -3.26 3.04 -11.32
C GLY A 245 -1.99 3.27 -10.50
N TYR A 246 -1.09 4.11 -11.02
CA TYR A 246 0.19 4.38 -10.38
C TYR A 246 0.02 5.26 -9.14
N LEU A 247 0.66 4.84 -8.05
CA LEU A 247 0.65 5.58 -6.79
C LEU A 247 1.95 6.38 -6.64
N SER A 248 1.81 7.64 -6.23
CA SER A 248 2.96 8.42 -5.77
C SER A 248 3.43 7.93 -4.39
N ALA A 249 4.71 8.10 -4.05
CA ALA A 249 5.21 7.76 -2.71
C ALA A 249 4.50 8.57 -1.60
N ALA A 250 4.13 9.82 -1.90
CA ALA A 250 3.34 10.66 -1.00
C ALA A 250 1.92 10.09 -0.76
N MET A 251 1.32 9.45 -1.77
CA MET A 251 0.04 8.77 -1.60
C MET A 251 0.17 7.54 -0.73
N LEU A 252 1.20 6.71 -0.94
CA LEU A 252 1.47 5.57 -0.05
C LEU A 252 1.64 6.01 1.40
N GLU A 253 2.35 7.12 1.63
CA GLU A 253 2.51 7.69 2.97
C GLU A 253 1.16 8.15 3.55
N LYS A 254 0.34 8.86 2.78
CA LYS A 254 -1.02 9.24 3.20
C LYS A 254 -1.90 8.02 3.50
N MET A 255 -1.83 6.97 2.67
CA MET A 255 -2.54 5.72 2.89
C MET A 255 -2.06 5.03 4.18
N ALA A 256 -0.74 4.96 4.40
CA ALA A 256 -0.16 4.42 5.62
C ALA A 256 -0.64 5.19 6.86
N GLN A 257 -0.68 6.52 6.79
CA GLN A 257 -1.19 7.37 7.86
C GLN A 257 -2.69 7.13 8.11
N ARG A 258 -3.51 7.06 7.07
CA ARG A 258 -4.95 6.75 7.19
C ARG A 258 -5.19 5.40 7.84
N VAL A 259 -4.47 4.37 7.41
CA VAL A 259 -4.56 3.02 7.95
C VAL A 259 -4.08 2.97 9.41
N GLN A 260 -3.02 3.71 9.75
CA GLN A 260 -2.53 3.83 11.12
C GLN A 260 -3.51 4.56 12.05
N GLN A 261 -4.20 5.58 11.54
CA GLN A 261 -5.18 6.38 12.30
C GLN A 261 -6.58 5.76 12.34
N ARG A 262 -6.82 4.70 11.56
CA ARG A 262 -8.11 4.00 11.55
C ARG A 262 -8.40 3.47 12.94
N CYS A 263 -9.58 3.77 13.46
CA CYS A 263 -10.06 3.13 14.67
C CYS A 263 -10.21 1.64 14.44
N ALA A 264 -9.83 0.85 15.44
CA ALA A 264 -10.10 -0.57 15.39
C ALA A 264 -11.62 -0.79 15.40
N LEU A 265 -12.07 -1.85 14.74
CA LEU A 265 -13.48 -2.21 14.66
C LEU A 265 -13.71 -3.52 15.41
N GLU A 266 -14.96 -3.73 15.84
CA GLU A 266 -15.40 -5.06 16.20
C GLU A 266 -15.15 -6.03 15.03
N GLY A 267 -14.57 -7.20 15.34
CA GLY A 267 -14.12 -8.19 14.37
C GLY A 267 -12.69 -7.97 13.84
N ASP A 268 -12.02 -6.84 14.09
CA ASP A 268 -10.60 -6.70 13.73
C ASP A 268 -9.75 -7.70 14.53
N THR A 269 -8.93 -8.47 13.82
CA THR A 269 -7.96 -9.40 14.43
C THR A 269 -6.67 -8.66 14.80
N VAL A 270 -6.28 -8.73 16.07
CA VAL A 270 -5.17 -7.97 16.63
C VAL A 270 -4.19 -8.85 17.40
N ARG A 271 -2.95 -8.37 17.53
CA ARG A 271 -1.97 -8.86 18.49
C ARG A 271 -1.63 -7.76 19.48
N VAL A 272 -1.84 -8.02 20.76
CA VAL A 272 -1.64 -7.09 21.87
C VAL A 272 -0.53 -7.64 22.78
N SER A 273 0.43 -6.78 23.14
CA SER A 273 1.37 -7.05 24.23
C SER A 273 0.88 -6.38 25.49
N GLY A 274 1.12 -7.00 26.64
CA GLY A 274 0.74 -6.39 27.91
C GLY A 274 0.79 -7.35 29.09
N ARG A 275 0.47 -6.83 30.26
CA ARG A 275 0.44 -7.61 31.50
C ARG A 275 -0.88 -8.37 31.64
N LEU A 276 -0.80 -9.69 31.85
CA LEU A 276 -1.96 -10.52 32.13
C LEU A 276 -2.32 -10.45 33.62
N GLN A 277 -3.61 -10.25 33.92
CA GLN A 277 -4.10 -10.23 35.30
C GLN A 277 -5.43 -10.97 35.41
N GLU A 278 -5.66 -11.57 36.58
CA GLU A 278 -6.99 -12.00 36.98
C GLU A 278 -7.73 -10.84 37.67
N ALA A 279 -9.03 -10.77 37.45
CA ALA A 279 -9.95 -9.83 38.08
C ALA A 279 -11.28 -10.53 38.39
N GLY A 280 -12.12 -9.88 39.19
CA GLY A 280 -13.36 -10.48 39.69
C GLY A 280 -13.12 -11.37 40.92
N ASN A 281 -14.18 -12.05 41.37
CA ASN A 281 -14.15 -12.85 42.60
C ASN A 281 -14.54 -14.30 42.31
N ALA A 282 -13.73 -15.25 42.78
CA ALA A 282 -14.03 -16.69 42.85
C ALA A 282 -14.75 -17.27 41.61
N ALA A 283 -16.08 -17.41 41.65
CA ALA A 283 -16.88 -18.01 40.58
C ALA A 283 -16.96 -17.15 39.30
N ASP A 284 -16.78 -15.84 39.45
CA ASP A 284 -16.84 -14.84 38.37
C ASP A 284 -15.44 -14.30 38.04
N ALA A 285 -14.38 -15.05 38.34
CA ALA A 285 -13.02 -14.68 37.96
C ALA A 285 -12.86 -14.68 36.43
N TYR A 286 -12.33 -13.59 35.90
CA TYR A 286 -12.03 -13.38 34.49
C TYR A 286 -10.63 -12.83 34.31
N TRP A 287 -10.06 -13.03 33.14
CA TRP A 287 -8.73 -12.55 32.83
C TRP A 287 -8.79 -11.30 31.98
N VAL A 288 -7.89 -10.37 32.25
CA VAL A 288 -7.70 -9.17 31.46
C VAL A 288 -6.24 -9.05 31.04
N ILE A 289 -6.04 -8.51 29.85
CA ILE A 289 -4.76 -7.94 29.47
C ILE A 289 -4.79 -6.43 29.70
N ILE A 290 -3.75 -5.89 30.33
CA ILE A 290 -3.44 -4.46 30.38
C ILE A 290 -2.44 -4.20 29.25
N PRO A 291 -2.88 -3.61 28.11
CA PRO A 291 -2.00 -3.39 26.97
C PRO A 291 -0.85 -2.44 27.31
N ASP A 292 0.36 -2.74 26.82
CA ASP A 292 1.49 -1.80 26.93
C ASP A 292 1.20 -0.50 26.16
N GLU A 293 0.50 -0.64 25.03
CA GLU A 293 -0.01 0.46 24.21
C GLU A 293 -1.54 0.34 24.12
N PRO A 294 -2.30 1.11 24.93
CA PRO A 294 -3.76 1.15 24.85
C PRO A 294 -4.27 1.56 23.47
N PHE A 295 -5.44 1.04 23.07
CA PHE A 295 -6.06 1.43 21.82
C PHE A 295 -6.46 2.91 21.84
N VAL A 296 -5.92 3.70 20.92
CA VAL A 296 -6.25 5.13 20.79
C VAL A 296 -7.73 5.33 20.46
N CYS A 297 -8.29 4.48 19.58
CA CYS A 297 -9.72 4.44 19.32
C CYS A 297 -10.17 3.06 18.84
N VAL A 298 -11.39 2.70 19.26
CA VAL A 298 -12.16 1.56 18.80
C VAL A 298 -13.55 2.10 18.49
N ARG A 299 -14.05 1.89 17.27
CA ARG A 299 -15.35 2.44 16.87
C ARG A 299 -16.44 1.77 17.68
N ASP A 300 -17.45 2.55 18.09
CA ASP A 300 -18.63 2.09 18.81
C ASP A 300 -18.37 1.53 20.22
N ALA A 301 -17.12 1.58 20.72
CA ALA A 301 -16.80 1.22 22.09
C ALA A 301 -17.40 2.21 23.09
N ASP A 302 -17.85 1.71 24.25
CA ASP A 302 -18.32 2.55 25.34
C ASP A 302 -17.16 3.33 25.97
N THR A 303 -17.02 4.59 25.55
CA THR A 303 -15.97 5.49 26.02
C THR A 303 -16.34 6.24 27.30
N HIS A 304 -17.56 6.07 27.83
CA HIS A 304 -17.98 6.70 29.09
C HIS A 304 -17.30 6.05 30.30
N LEU A 305 -16.84 4.80 30.18
CA LEU A 305 -16.07 4.13 31.21
C LEU A 305 -14.65 4.73 31.30
N SER A 306 -14.28 5.25 32.48
CA SER A 306 -12.92 5.75 32.71
C SER A 306 -11.91 4.62 32.48
N GLY A 307 -10.94 4.85 31.59
CA GLY A 307 -9.98 3.82 31.21
C GLY A 307 -10.56 2.69 30.34
N TRP A 308 -11.63 2.93 29.58
CA TRP A 308 -12.28 1.95 28.69
C TRP A 308 -11.31 1.15 27.78
N ASN A 309 -10.20 1.76 27.38
CA ASN A 309 -9.17 1.17 26.51
C ASN A 309 -7.95 0.62 27.26
N SER A 310 -7.93 0.71 28.60
CA SER A 310 -6.77 0.34 29.42
C SER A 310 -6.76 -1.13 29.83
N ARG A 311 -7.88 -1.84 29.66
CA ARG A 311 -8.06 -3.25 30.00
C ARG A 311 -8.93 -3.91 28.94
N MET A 312 -8.53 -5.10 28.50
CA MET A 312 -9.34 -5.92 27.62
C MET A 312 -9.57 -7.28 28.27
N GLN A 313 -10.83 -7.67 28.48
CA GLN A 313 -11.16 -8.99 29.01
C GLN A 313 -10.97 -10.06 27.94
N LEU A 314 -10.32 -11.15 28.31
CA LEU A 314 -10.11 -12.31 27.44
C LEU A 314 -11.29 -13.27 27.57
N LEU A 315 -11.96 -13.57 26.47
CA LEU A 315 -13.02 -14.57 26.41
C LEU A 315 -12.40 -15.96 26.22
N LEU A 316 -11.97 -16.53 27.35
CA LEU A 316 -11.42 -17.89 27.45
C LEU A 316 -12.43 -18.82 28.12
N THR A 317 -12.43 -20.08 27.72
CA THR A 317 -13.11 -21.16 28.44
C THR A 317 -12.42 -21.44 29.79
N LYS A 318 -13.10 -22.17 30.69
CA LYS A 318 -12.52 -22.57 31.98
C LYS A 318 -11.27 -23.44 31.82
N ASP A 319 -11.29 -24.34 30.83
CA ASP A 319 -10.16 -25.24 30.56
C ASP A 319 -8.96 -24.48 30.00
N GLU A 320 -9.15 -23.54 29.08
CA GLU A 320 -8.08 -22.68 28.56
C GLU A 320 -7.42 -21.84 29.67
N ARG A 321 -8.22 -21.27 30.59
CA ARG A 321 -7.67 -20.54 31.75
C ARG A 321 -6.86 -21.47 32.65
N LYS A 322 -7.36 -22.68 32.91
CA LYS A 322 -6.65 -23.65 33.74
C LYS A 322 -5.31 -24.07 33.12
N LEU A 323 -5.26 -24.21 31.80
CA LEU A 323 -4.05 -24.59 31.06
C LEU A 323 -2.97 -23.50 31.04
N MET A 324 -3.34 -22.24 31.23
CA MET A 324 -2.46 -21.07 31.05
C MET A 324 -2.22 -20.29 32.36
N ASN A 325 -2.58 -20.89 33.50
CA ASN A 325 -2.61 -20.20 34.79
C ASN A 325 -1.23 -19.71 35.26
N ASP A 326 -0.18 -20.36 34.75
CA ASP A 326 1.22 -19.97 34.96
C ASP A 326 1.56 -18.61 34.34
N LEU A 327 0.81 -18.14 33.34
CA LEU A 327 1.02 -16.85 32.68
C LEU A 327 0.47 -15.66 33.48
N LEU A 328 -0.36 -15.90 34.51
CA LEU A 328 -0.93 -14.83 35.32
C LEU A 328 0.17 -13.97 35.97
N GLY A 329 0.02 -12.65 35.85
CA GLY A 329 0.96 -11.67 36.37
C GLY A 329 2.19 -11.44 35.49
N GLN A 330 2.38 -12.20 34.41
CA GLN A 330 3.47 -12.02 33.44
C GLN A 330 3.11 -11.03 32.33
N ASN A 331 4.14 -10.54 31.63
CA ASN A 331 3.95 -9.89 30.33
C ASN A 331 3.77 -10.95 29.25
N VAL A 332 2.77 -10.77 28.40
CA VAL A 332 2.36 -11.75 27.40
C VAL A 332 2.07 -11.09 26.06
N HIS A 333 2.13 -11.87 25.00
CA HIS A 333 1.47 -11.57 23.73
C HIS A 333 0.15 -12.31 23.65
N VAL A 334 -0.92 -11.57 23.38
CA VAL A 334 -2.27 -12.09 23.16
C VAL A 334 -2.73 -11.76 21.75
N GLY A 335 -3.26 -12.75 21.04
CA GLY A 335 -3.87 -12.57 19.73
C GLY A 335 -5.32 -13.01 19.75
N GLY A 336 -6.22 -12.17 19.25
CA GLY A 336 -7.66 -12.44 19.17
C GLY A 336 -8.39 -11.39 18.35
N ASP A 337 -9.71 -11.55 18.27
CA ASP A 337 -10.61 -10.62 17.58
C ASP A 337 -11.22 -9.65 18.58
N ILE A 338 -11.30 -8.37 18.22
CA ILE A 338 -11.96 -7.35 19.04
C ILE A 338 -13.46 -7.63 19.09
N LEU A 339 -14.02 -7.63 20.29
CA LEU A 339 -15.47 -7.68 20.53
C LEU A 339 -15.86 -6.54 21.47
N LEU A 340 -17.03 -5.94 21.26
CA LEU A 340 -17.54 -4.87 22.10
C LEU A 340 -18.46 -5.43 23.19
N ALA A 341 -18.34 -4.90 24.41
CA ALA A 341 -19.24 -5.26 25.50
C ALA A 341 -20.62 -4.63 25.30
N LEU A 342 -21.57 -5.40 24.75
CA LEU A 342 -22.95 -4.96 24.51
C LEU A 342 -23.90 -5.21 25.70
N SER A 343 -23.42 -5.90 26.75
CA SER A 343 -24.21 -6.22 27.94
C SER A 343 -23.44 -5.96 29.23
N THR A 344 -24.18 -5.80 30.33
CA THR A 344 -23.63 -5.63 31.68
C THR A 344 -22.91 -6.87 32.22
N HIS A 345 -22.93 -7.98 31.48
CA HIS A 345 -22.28 -9.23 31.88
C HIS A 345 -20.77 -9.23 31.58
N HIS A 346 -20.28 -8.19 30.89
CA HIS A 346 -18.86 -7.98 30.64
C HIS A 346 -18.34 -6.83 31.49
N HIS A 347 -17.10 -6.95 31.94
CA HIS A 347 -16.53 -6.06 32.95
C HIS A 347 -15.61 -4.99 32.38
N THR A 348 -15.33 -5.05 31.07
CA THR A 348 -14.52 -4.07 30.33
C THR A 348 -15.26 -3.68 29.05
N ALA A 349 -15.05 -2.46 28.56
CA ALA A 349 -15.64 -1.99 27.30
C ALA A 349 -15.17 -2.81 26.09
N LEU A 350 -13.91 -3.28 26.15
CA LEU A 350 -13.27 -4.06 25.10
C LEU A 350 -13.05 -5.50 25.56
N LEU A 351 -13.32 -6.43 24.66
CA LEU A 351 -13.11 -7.86 24.84
C LEU A 351 -12.19 -8.37 23.72
N LEU A 352 -11.40 -9.39 24.00
CA LEU A 352 -10.75 -10.21 22.98
C LEU A 352 -11.42 -11.57 22.96
N ASN A 353 -11.99 -11.91 21.81
CA ASN A 353 -12.56 -13.22 21.53
C ASN A 353 -11.59 -14.03 20.66
N ASN A 354 -11.87 -15.32 20.49
CA ASN A 354 -11.22 -16.16 19.49
C ASN A 354 -9.70 -16.21 19.67
N ILE A 355 -9.27 -16.34 20.93
CA ILE A 355 -7.86 -16.24 21.30
C ILE A 355 -7.07 -17.35 20.61
N PHE A 356 -6.15 -16.97 19.73
CA PHE A 356 -5.30 -17.89 18.98
C PHE A 356 -3.84 -17.86 19.44
N LEU A 357 -3.46 -16.85 20.23
CA LEU A 357 -2.13 -16.70 20.80
C LEU A 357 -2.26 -16.20 22.23
N LEU A 358 -1.59 -16.86 23.16
CA LEU A 358 -1.38 -16.42 24.54
C LEU A 358 -0.06 -17.03 25.04
N LYS A 359 1.03 -16.26 25.00
CA LYS A 359 2.37 -16.72 25.43
C LYS A 359 3.09 -15.62 26.19
N ALA A 360 3.96 -15.99 27.13
CA ALA A 360 4.88 -15.06 27.76
C ALA A 360 5.75 -14.33 26.72
N GLU A 361 5.95 -13.04 26.95
CA GLU A 361 6.98 -12.26 26.26
C GLU A 361 8.35 -12.70 26.80
N LYS A 362 9.27 -13.07 25.91
CA LYS A 362 10.58 -13.60 26.28
C LYS A 362 11.63 -12.51 26.39
#